data_AF-A0AA96V2D3-F1
#
_entry.id   AF-A0AA96V2D3-F1
#
_cell.length_a   1.000
_cell.length_b   1.000
_cell.length_c   1.000
_cell.angle_alpha   90.00
_cell.angle_beta   90.00
_cell.angle_gamma   90.00
#
_symmetry.space_group_name_H-M   'P 1'
#
loop_
_entity.id
_entity.type
_entity.pdbx_description
1 polymer ?
#
loop_
_entity_poly.entity_id
_entity_poly.type
_entity_poly.pdbx_seq_one_letter_code
_entity_poly.pdbx_strand_id
1 'polypeptide(L)'
;MTINGDFYLKFPPVLKNALLEKKVKFGNVNEKYEHFLAFRAIKRENESKPIQLQDFWSYAEIGYKGRHINENDISYYGCSLFTNRSELKKKMKIDVDLQNSSNKIIRGQVKDSNGPCTVNKKTTHVDWWLFDGCDPSSDFEVIS
;
A
#
# COMPACT_ATOMS: atom_id res chain seq x y z
N MET A 1 -3.98 22.87 -2.89
CA MET A 1 -3.42 22.48 -4.19
C MET A 1 -4.55 21.82 -4.96
N THR A 2 -4.92 22.32 -6.14
CA THR A 2 -5.99 21.71 -6.93
C THR A 2 -5.39 20.53 -7.66
N ILE A 3 -5.77 19.31 -7.25
CA ILE A 3 -5.38 18.11 -7.98
C ILE A 3 -6.04 18.19 -9.36
N ASN A 4 -5.24 18.37 -10.41
CA ASN A 4 -5.71 18.47 -11.79
C ASN A 4 -5.59 17.11 -12.49
N GLY A 5 -6.17 16.99 -13.70
CA GLY A 5 -6.14 15.74 -14.47
C GLY A 5 -4.72 15.21 -14.70
N ASP A 6 -3.73 16.09 -14.85
CA ASP A 6 -2.33 15.71 -15.09
C ASP A 6 -1.70 14.95 -13.91
N PHE A 7 -2.12 15.24 -12.67
CA PHE A 7 -1.68 14.47 -11.51
C PHE A 7 -2.20 13.03 -11.56
N TYR A 8 -3.46 12.83 -12.00
CA TYR A 8 -4.05 11.50 -12.11
C TYR A 8 -3.36 10.62 -13.15
N LEU A 9 -2.76 11.23 -14.17
CA LEU A 9 -2.01 10.52 -15.22
C LEU A 9 -0.76 9.81 -14.70
N LYS A 10 -0.27 10.17 -13.51
CA LYS A 10 0.90 9.55 -12.88
C LYS A 10 0.61 8.19 -12.23
N PHE A 11 -0.66 7.80 -12.07
CA PHE A 11 -1.02 6.55 -11.39
C PHE A 11 -1.25 5.39 -12.37
N PRO A 12 -1.12 4.14 -11.88
CA PRO A 12 -1.46 2.95 -12.65
C PRO A 12 -2.89 3.01 -13.22
N PRO A 13 -3.17 2.34 -14.36
CA PRO A 13 -4.45 2.41 -15.06
C PRO A 13 -5.68 2.22 -14.16
N VAL A 14 -5.62 1.31 -13.19
CA VAL A 14 -6.72 1.00 -12.27
C VAL A 14 -7.14 2.21 -11.44
N LEU A 15 -6.19 2.90 -10.80
CA LEU A 15 -6.45 4.09 -10.00
C LEU A 15 -6.69 5.33 -10.87
N LYS A 16 -5.88 5.51 -11.94
CA LYS A 16 -6.03 6.61 -12.89
C LYS A 16 -7.45 6.69 -13.46
N ASN A 17 -7.98 5.58 -13.96
CA ASN A 17 -9.31 5.56 -14.55
C ASN A 17 -10.39 5.85 -13.49
N ALA A 18 -10.28 5.26 -12.29
CA ALA A 18 -11.22 5.51 -11.20
C ALA A 18 -11.26 6.99 -10.75
N LEU A 19 -10.12 7.69 -10.81
CA LEU A 19 -10.02 9.13 -10.53
C LEU A 19 -10.60 9.99 -11.67
N LEU A 20 -10.26 9.66 -12.93
CA LEU A 20 -10.76 10.38 -14.12
C LEU A 20 -12.28 10.26 -14.29
N GLU A 21 -12.82 9.06 -14.02
CA GLU A 21 -14.25 8.76 -14.04
C GLU A 21 -14.99 9.28 -12.79
N LYS A 22 -14.26 9.88 -11.83
CA LYS A 22 -14.80 10.38 -10.56
C LYS A 22 -15.47 9.30 -9.70
N LYS A 23 -15.13 8.02 -9.90
CA LYS A 23 -15.54 6.91 -9.03
C LYS A 23 -14.98 7.10 -7.62
N VAL A 24 -13.74 7.59 -7.53
CA VAL A 24 -13.05 7.94 -6.29
C VAL A 24 -12.44 9.34 -6.39
N LYS A 25 -12.06 9.90 -5.25
CA LYS A 25 -11.34 11.16 -5.16
C LYS A 25 -10.34 11.11 -4.02
N PHE A 26 -9.20 11.75 -4.18
CA PHE A 26 -8.32 12.00 -3.05
C PHE A 26 -8.98 12.98 -2.06
N GLY A 27 -8.80 12.71 -0.77
CA GLY A 27 -9.01 13.68 0.29
C GLY A 27 -7.74 14.49 0.52
N ASN A 28 -7.37 14.66 1.79
CA ASN A 28 -6.07 15.23 2.15
C ASN A 28 -5.00 14.15 2.04
N VAL A 29 -4.25 14.17 0.94
CA VAL A 29 -3.07 13.33 0.72
C VAL A 29 -1.79 14.15 0.85
N ASN A 30 -0.71 13.52 1.28
CA ASN A 30 0.60 14.16 1.35
C ASN A 30 1.39 13.77 0.11
N GLU A 31 1.67 14.74 -0.77
CA GLU A 31 2.51 14.54 -1.96
C GLU A 31 4.00 14.70 -1.66
N LYS A 32 4.33 15.46 -0.61
CA LYS A 32 5.69 15.65 -0.11
C LYS A 32 5.71 15.36 1.37
N TYR A 33 6.61 14.48 1.79
CA TYR A 33 6.74 14.06 3.17
C TYR A 33 8.15 13.53 3.41
N GLU A 34 8.62 13.63 4.66
CA GLU A 34 9.86 12.99 5.08
C GLU A 34 9.72 11.48 4.94
N HIS A 35 10.76 10.82 4.43
CA HIS A 35 10.75 9.37 4.25
C HIS A 35 10.63 8.68 5.61
N PHE A 36 9.81 7.65 5.67
CA PHE A 36 9.53 6.97 6.93
C PHE A 36 9.46 5.46 6.76
N LEU A 37 9.74 4.77 7.85
CA LEU A 37 9.71 3.32 7.91
C LEU A 37 8.26 2.80 8.00
N ALA A 38 7.91 1.81 7.20
CA ALA A 38 6.62 1.13 7.29
C ALA A 38 6.76 -0.39 7.15
N PHE A 39 5.70 -1.08 7.56
CA PHE A 39 5.57 -2.53 7.58
C PHE A 39 4.40 -2.97 6.71
N ARG A 40 4.55 -4.10 6.03
CA ARG A 40 3.49 -4.74 5.26
C ARG A 40 3.52 -6.25 5.45
N ALA A 41 2.34 -6.86 5.45
CA ALA A 41 2.23 -8.30 5.34
C ALA A 41 2.09 -8.71 3.87
N ILE A 42 2.90 -9.67 3.44
CA ILE A 42 2.91 -10.23 2.09
C ILE A 42 2.74 -11.74 2.18
N LYS A 43 2.26 -12.37 1.11
CA LYS A 43 2.19 -13.83 1.04
C LYS A 43 3.45 -14.40 0.39
N ARG A 44 4.01 -15.43 1.00
CA ARG A 44 5.17 -16.20 0.54
C ARG A 44 4.87 -17.68 0.74
N GLU A 45 4.72 -18.39 -0.38
CA GLU A 45 4.74 -19.86 -0.38
C GLU A 45 6.17 -20.40 -0.28
N ASN A 46 7.16 -19.60 -0.67
CA ASN A 46 8.57 -19.93 -0.62
C ASN A 46 9.37 -18.70 -0.16
N GLU A 47 10.10 -18.84 0.95
CA GLU A 47 10.86 -17.76 1.59
C GLU A 47 12.02 -17.24 0.72
N SER A 48 12.53 -18.05 -0.22
CA SER A 48 13.66 -17.67 -1.08
C SER A 48 13.31 -16.69 -2.19
N LYS A 49 12.02 -16.42 -2.44
CA LYS A 49 11.62 -15.48 -3.49
C LYS A 49 11.89 -14.03 -3.07
N PRO A 50 12.56 -13.22 -3.91
CA PRO A 50 12.79 -11.82 -3.62
C PRO A 50 11.48 -11.05 -3.52
N ILE A 51 11.50 -9.89 -2.86
CA ILE A 51 10.40 -8.93 -2.89
C ILE A 51 10.22 -8.43 -4.32
N GLN A 52 8.97 -8.39 -4.78
CA GLN A 52 8.61 -7.98 -6.12
C GLN A 52 7.59 -6.85 -6.06
N LEU A 53 7.48 -6.07 -7.13
CA LEU A 53 6.47 -5.01 -7.27
C LEU A 53 5.05 -5.47 -6.91
N GLN A 54 4.68 -6.69 -7.29
CA GLN A 54 3.36 -7.27 -7.05
C GLN A 54 3.02 -7.39 -5.56
N ASP A 55 4.04 -7.50 -4.70
CA ASP A 55 3.84 -7.51 -3.25
C ASP A 55 3.22 -6.18 -2.76
N PHE A 56 3.35 -5.09 -3.51
CA PHE A 56 2.85 -3.75 -3.19
C PHE A 56 1.55 -3.37 -3.89
N TRP A 57 1.01 -4.24 -4.73
CA TRP A 57 -0.28 -3.97 -5.38
C TRP A 57 -1.39 -3.75 -4.35
N SER A 58 -2.23 -2.77 -4.65
CA SER A 58 -3.46 -2.48 -3.94
C SER A 58 -4.49 -3.59 -4.15
N TYR A 59 -5.58 -3.55 -3.38
CA TYR A 59 -6.69 -4.49 -3.58
C TYR A 59 -7.35 -4.32 -4.95
N ALA A 60 -7.43 -3.08 -5.44
CA ALA A 60 -7.93 -2.79 -6.77
C ALA A 60 -7.08 -3.45 -7.87
N GLU A 61 -5.76 -3.40 -7.77
CA GLU A 61 -4.83 -3.97 -8.77
C GLU A 61 -4.87 -5.50 -8.80
N ILE A 62 -5.02 -6.15 -7.65
CA ILE A 62 -5.17 -7.62 -7.59
C ILE A 62 -6.62 -8.10 -7.86
N GLY A 63 -7.57 -7.18 -8.08
CA GLY A 63 -8.98 -7.49 -8.30
C GLY A 63 -9.69 -8.11 -7.09
N TYR A 64 -9.25 -7.81 -5.86
CA TYR A 64 -9.80 -8.40 -4.65
C TYR A 64 -11.18 -7.83 -4.31
N LYS A 65 -12.21 -8.69 -4.34
CA LYS A 65 -13.60 -8.31 -3.99
C LYS A 65 -14.05 -9.04 -2.73
N GLY A 66 -14.05 -8.35 -1.61
CA GLY A 66 -14.56 -8.85 -0.33
C GLY A 66 -15.91 -8.23 0.04
N ARG A 67 -16.74 -8.94 0.79
CA ARG A 67 -18.07 -8.46 1.24
C ARG A 67 -18.04 -7.11 1.99
N HIS A 68 -16.92 -6.81 2.65
CA HIS A 68 -16.71 -5.59 3.44
C HIS A 68 -15.82 -4.56 2.73
N ILE A 69 -15.47 -4.78 1.47
CA ILE A 69 -14.64 -3.87 0.69
C ILE A 69 -15.53 -2.87 -0.03
N ASN A 70 -15.20 -1.59 0.11
CA ASN A 70 -15.83 -0.52 -0.63
C ASN A 70 -14.93 -0.12 -1.81
N GLU A 71 -15.29 -0.52 -3.02
CA GLU A 71 -14.53 -0.18 -4.24
C GLU A 71 -14.61 1.32 -4.62
N ASN A 72 -15.48 2.09 -3.96
CA ASN A 72 -15.60 3.54 -4.09
C ASN A 72 -14.80 4.30 -3.01
N ASP A 73 -14.05 3.57 -2.16
CA ASP A 73 -13.10 4.16 -1.23
C ASP A 73 -11.72 4.27 -1.89
N ILE A 74 -11.06 5.42 -1.76
CA ILE A 74 -9.73 5.65 -2.32
C ILE A 74 -8.66 4.73 -1.69
N SER A 75 -8.85 4.31 -0.43
CA SER A 75 -7.97 3.35 0.25
C SER A 75 -7.97 1.97 -0.42
N TYR A 76 -9.01 1.61 -1.18
CA TYR A 76 -9.05 0.36 -1.96
C TYR A 76 -7.96 0.29 -3.05
N TYR A 77 -7.50 1.46 -3.50
CA TYR A 77 -6.48 1.62 -4.53
C TYR A 77 -5.09 1.93 -3.96
N GLY A 78 -4.95 1.97 -2.63
CA GLY A 78 -3.69 2.22 -1.95
C GLY A 78 -2.94 0.93 -1.64
N CYS A 79 -1.61 0.99 -1.70
CA CYS A 79 -0.75 0.01 -1.05
C CYS A 79 -0.86 0.20 0.46
N SER A 80 -1.55 -0.75 1.11
CA SER A 80 -1.76 -0.78 2.56
C SER A 80 -0.46 -1.11 3.30
N LEU A 81 -0.01 -0.19 4.16
CA LEU A 81 1.14 -0.36 5.06
C LEU A 81 0.76 0.08 6.49
N PHE A 82 1.68 -0.12 7.44
CA PHE A 82 1.54 0.36 8.82
C PHE A 82 2.87 0.94 9.30
N THR A 83 2.86 2.09 10.00
CA THR A 83 4.07 2.60 10.66
C THR A 83 4.39 1.88 11.98
N ASN A 84 3.44 1.08 12.50
CA ASN A 84 3.62 0.27 13.70
C ASN A 84 3.42 -1.22 13.40
N ARG A 85 4.46 -2.03 13.68
CA ARG A 85 4.45 -3.49 13.47
C ARG A 85 3.39 -4.21 14.28
N SER A 86 3.10 -3.76 15.51
CA SER A 86 2.10 -4.39 16.39
C SER A 86 0.68 -4.18 15.86
N GLU A 87 0.38 -3.00 15.32
CA GLU A 87 -0.91 -2.72 14.67
C GLU A 87 -1.09 -3.55 13.39
N LEU A 88 -0.04 -3.71 12.57
CA LEU A 88 -0.06 -4.63 11.44
C LEU A 88 -0.41 -6.06 11.89
N LYS A 89 0.30 -6.58 12.90
CA LYS A 89 0.06 -7.94 13.41
C LYS A 89 -1.38 -8.11 13.90
N LYS A 90 -1.87 -7.16 14.69
CA LYS A 90 -3.25 -7.14 15.21
C LYS A 90 -4.28 -7.10 14.09
N LYS A 91 -4.09 -6.24 13.08
CA LYS A 91 -5.02 -6.09 11.95
C LYS A 91 -5.06 -7.33 11.07
N MET A 92 -3.90 -7.92 10.80
CA MET A 92 -3.76 -9.09 9.93
C MET A 92 -4.01 -10.41 10.66
N LYS A 93 -4.29 -10.37 11.98
CA LYS A 93 -4.40 -11.55 12.84
C LYS A 93 -3.19 -12.48 12.66
N ILE A 94 -2.01 -11.88 12.55
CA ILE A 94 -0.76 -12.59 12.50
C ILE A 94 -0.40 -12.92 13.94
N ASP A 95 -0.78 -14.12 14.37
CA ASP A 95 -0.35 -14.68 15.63
C ASP A 95 1.15 -15.02 15.57
N VAL A 96 1.77 -15.24 16.73
CA VAL A 96 3.23 -15.24 16.92
C VAL A 96 3.95 -16.33 16.10
N ASP A 97 3.25 -17.36 15.62
CA ASP A 97 3.79 -18.44 14.77
C ASP A 97 3.89 -18.07 13.28
N LEU A 98 4.68 -17.03 12.99
CA LEU A 98 5.09 -16.65 11.62
C LEU A 98 5.90 -17.75 10.90
N GLN A 99 6.35 -18.78 11.61
CA GLN A 99 7.07 -19.92 11.03
C GLN A 99 6.16 -20.83 10.19
N ASN A 100 4.86 -20.91 10.50
CA ASN A 100 3.90 -21.75 9.78
C ASN A 100 2.87 -20.94 8.97
N SER A 101 2.96 -19.61 9.00
CA SER A 101 2.12 -18.74 8.19
C SER A 101 2.77 -18.52 6.83
N SER A 102 1.98 -18.65 5.75
CA SER A 102 2.38 -18.14 4.44
C SER A 102 2.46 -16.61 4.42
N ASN A 103 2.12 -15.91 5.52
CA ASN A 103 2.31 -14.48 5.63
C ASN A 103 3.69 -14.14 6.19
N LYS A 104 4.41 -13.27 5.49
CA LYS A 104 5.68 -12.69 5.92
C LYS A 104 5.53 -11.19 6.08
N ILE A 105 6.27 -10.61 7.01
CA ILE A 105 6.31 -9.16 7.23
C ILE A 105 7.54 -8.61 6.53
N ILE A 106 7.32 -7.64 5.66
CA ILE A 106 8.37 -6.80 5.08
C ILE A 106 8.43 -5.45 5.77
N ARG A 107 9.61 -4.85 5.77
CA ARG A 107 9.91 -3.54 6.33
C ARG A 107 10.72 -2.73 5.33
N GLY A 108 10.37 -1.46 5.14
CA GLY A 108 11.09 -0.61 4.20
C GLY A 108 10.74 0.86 4.29
N GLN A 109 11.40 1.66 3.45
CA GLN A 109 11.22 3.11 3.39
C GLN A 109 10.07 3.48 2.45
N VAL A 110 9.16 4.30 2.95
CA VAL A 110 8.12 4.96 2.16
C VAL A 110 8.66 6.31 1.70
N LYS A 111 8.75 6.50 0.39
CA LYS A 111 9.33 7.68 -0.25
C LYS A 111 8.30 8.43 -1.08
N ASP A 112 8.27 9.74 -0.94
CA ASP A 112 7.41 10.64 -1.72
C ASP A 112 7.65 10.55 -3.23
N SER A 113 8.88 10.21 -3.64
CA SER A 113 9.23 9.92 -5.03
C SER A 113 8.40 8.82 -5.69
N ASN A 114 7.87 7.88 -4.90
CA ASN A 114 7.12 6.74 -5.43
C ASN A 114 5.61 6.98 -5.39
N GLY A 115 5.12 8.05 -4.76
CA GLY A 115 3.69 8.34 -4.70
C GLY A 115 3.24 9.05 -3.43
N PRO A 116 2.07 9.72 -3.44
CA PRO A 116 1.49 10.34 -2.26
C PRO A 116 1.02 9.30 -1.24
N CYS A 117 0.91 9.70 0.02
CA CYS A 117 0.33 8.85 1.06
C CYS A 117 -0.57 9.59 2.04
N THR A 118 -1.40 8.83 2.74
CA THR A 118 -2.10 9.28 3.93
C THR A 118 -1.75 8.36 5.09
N VAL A 119 -1.42 8.94 6.25
CA VAL A 119 -1.16 8.19 7.47
C VAL A 119 -2.27 8.45 8.47
N ASN A 120 -2.99 7.41 8.86
CA ASN A 120 -3.95 7.47 9.94
C ASN A 120 -3.22 7.41 11.28
N LYS A 121 -3.08 8.55 11.96
CA LYS A 121 -2.37 8.64 13.25
C LYS A 121 -2.97 7.77 14.36
N LYS A 122 -4.25 7.39 14.28
CA LYS A 122 -4.91 6.54 15.30
C LYS A 122 -4.61 5.06 15.09
N THR A 123 -4.60 4.60 13.85
CA THR A 123 -4.42 3.17 13.51
C THR A 123 -3.03 2.86 13.00
N THR A 124 -2.19 3.88 12.79
CA THR A 124 -0.87 3.80 12.15
C THR A 124 -0.89 3.30 10.70
N HIS A 125 -2.08 3.10 10.15
CA HIS A 125 -2.30 2.62 8.79
C HIS A 125 -1.89 3.69 7.78
N VAL A 126 -1.28 3.24 6.69
CA VAL A 126 -0.83 4.06 5.59
C VAL A 126 -1.50 3.58 4.32
N ASP A 127 -2.17 4.49 3.65
CA ASP A 127 -2.55 4.33 2.25
C ASP A 127 -1.46 4.99 1.41
N TRP A 128 -0.69 4.19 0.66
CA TRP A 128 0.35 4.70 -0.24
C TRP A 128 -0.05 4.43 -1.69
N TRP A 129 -0.33 5.47 -2.45
CA TRP A 129 -0.74 5.33 -3.85
C TRP A 129 0.49 5.46 -4.74
N LEU A 130 0.98 4.31 -5.21
CA LEU A 130 2.19 4.26 -6.03
C LEU A 130 1.94 4.88 -7.40
N PHE A 131 2.93 5.62 -7.90
CA PHE A 131 2.96 6.06 -9.29
C PHE A 131 3.20 4.88 -10.24
N ASP A 132 2.76 5.04 -11.48
CA ASP A 132 2.91 4.06 -12.53
C ASP A 132 4.39 3.79 -12.82
N GLY A 133 4.77 2.52 -12.91
CA GLY A 133 6.15 2.08 -13.16
C GLY A 133 7.11 2.21 -11.96
N CYS A 134 6.68 2.69 -10.79
CA CYS A 134 7.53 2.69 -9.59
C CYS A 134 7.62 1.30 -8.96
N ASP A 135 8.84 0.85 -8.63
CA ASP A 135 9.09 -0.40 -7.93
C ASP A 135 9.83 -0.15 -6.60
N PRO A 136 9.12 -0.18 -5.45
CA PRO A 136 9.72 0.02 -4.14
C PRO A 136 10.36 -1.26 -3.57
N SER A 137 10.36 -2.39 -4.27
CA SER A 137 10.80 -3.69 -3.73
C SER A 137 12.22 -3.67 -3.13
N SER A 138 13.15 -2.96 -3.77
CA SER A 138 14.53 -2.82 -3.30
C SER A 138 14.69 -2.00 -2.01
N ASP A 139 13.69 -1.22 -1.64
CA ASP A 139 13.66 -0.43 -0.40
C ASP A 139 13.10 -1.22 0.79
N PHE A 140 12.71 -2.47 0.57
CA PHE A 140 12.10 -3.34 1.58
C PHE A 140 12.91 -4.63 1.77
N GLU A 141 12.84 -5.17 2.98
CA GLU A 141 13.44 -6.45 3.37
C GLU A 141 12.43 -7.29 4.15
N VAL A 142 12.60 -8.62 4.13
CA VAL A 142 11.79 -9.56 4.93
C VAL A 142 12.36 -9.60 6.35
N ILE A 143 11.49 -9.49 7.37
CA ILE A 143 11.90 -9.42 8.79
C ILE A 143 11.22 -10.46 9.70
N SER A 144 10.65 -11.51 9.12
CA SER A 144 9.97 -12.62 9.81
C SER A 144 10.04 -13.91 9.03
#